data_AF-A0A5C9BJX6-F1
#
_entry.id   AF-A0A5C9BJX6-F1
#
_cell.length_a   1.000
_cell.length_b   1.000
_cell.length_c   1.000
_cell.angle_alpha   90.00
_cell.angle_beta   90.00
_cell.angle_gamma   90.00
#
_symmetry.space_group_name_H-M   'P 1'
#
loop_
_entity.id
_entity.type
_entity.pdbx_description
1 polymer ?
#
loop_
_entity_poly.entity_id
_entity_poly.type
_entity_poly.pdbx_seq_one_letter_code
_entity_poly.pdbx_strand_id
1 'polypeptide(L)'
;LLLHVVDANSPDRDGQIAEVNKVLREVGAQHIPQILLLNKIDLQGVPPGVERDEYGRIAAIRLSAKTGAGVDELRATLAELRAAQPQDAAAAEWHPLGDEAN
;
A
#
# COMPACT_ATOMS: atom_id res chain seq x y z
N LEU A 1 6.40 -1.97 5.88
CA LEU A 1 5.43 -2.20 4.79
C LEU A 1 4.44 -1.04 4.78
N LEU A 2 4.16 -0.44 3.63
CA LEU A 2 3.21 0.67 3.48
C LEU A 2 2.06 0.23 2.57
N LEU A 3 0.82 0.49 3.00
CA LEU A 3 -0.38 0.24 2.20
C LEU A 3 -0.82 1.57 1.57
N HIS A 4 -0.67 1.69 0.26
CA HIS A 4 -1.07 2.87 -0.47
C HIS A 4 -2.50 2.64 -0.99
N VAL A 5 -3.50 3.21 -0.32
CA VAL A 5 -4.90 3.10 -0.74
C VAL A 5 -5.23 4.16 -1.78
N VAL A 6 -5.64 3.74 -2.96
CA VAL A 6 -6.10 4.62 -4.03
C VAL A 6 -7.49 4.21 -4.49
N ASP A 7 -8.31 5.19 -4.83
CA ASP A 7 -9.60 4.95 -5.47
C ASP A 7 -9.38 4.40 -6.89
N ALA A 8 -9.93 3.22 -7.17
CA ALA A 8 -9.87 2.58 -8.48
C ALA A 8 -10.51 3.43 -9.59
N ASN A 9 -11.43 4.34 -9.23
CA ASN A 9 -12.10 5.25 -10.15
C ASN A 9 -11.41 6.61 -10.27
N SER A 10 -10.29 6.85 -9.57
CA SER A 10 -9.56 8.11 -9.69
C SER A 10 -8.75 8.15 -10.98
N PRO A 11 -8.96 9.13 -11.88
CA PRO A 11 -8.11 9.34 -13.03
C PRO A 11 -6.72 9.88 -12.64
N ASP A 12 -6.57 10.42 -11.44
CA ASP A 12 -5.33 11.01 -10.92
C ASP A 12 -4.51 10.01 -10.08
N ARG A 13 -4.55 8.73 -10.48
CA ARG A 13 -3.83 7.67 -9.76
C ARG A 13 -2.33 7.89 -9.79
N ASP A 14 -1.80 8.23 -10.96
CA ASP A 14 -0.37 8.44 -11.18
C ASP A 14 0.15 9.66 -10.41
N GLY A 15 -0.64 10.73 -10.34
CA GLY A 15 -0.31 11.93 -9.56
C GLY A 15 -0.22 11.65 -8.06
N GLN A 16 -1.19 10.92 -7.51
CA GLN A 16 -1.18 10.53 -6.09
C GLN A 16 0.01 9.62 -5.75
N ILE A 17 0.35 8.69 -6.64
CA ILE A 17 1.53 7.82 -6.49
C ILE A 17 2.81 8.66 -6.50
N ALA A 18 2.94 9.60 -7.45
CA ALA A 18 4.12 10.46 -7.56
C ALA A 18 4.32 11.34 -6.32
N GLU A 19 3.24 11.91 -5.77
CA GLU A 19 3.31 12.79 -4.59
C GLU A 19 3.67 12.00 -3.33
N VAL A 20 3.08 10.82 -3.10
CA VAL A 20 3.47 9.96 -1.97
C VAL A 20 4.92 9.50 -2.10
N ASN A 21 5.36 9.15 -3.31
CA ASN A 21 6.75 8.77 -3.53
C ASN A 21 7.72 9.95 -3.30
N LYS A 22 7.29 11.19 -3.58
CA LYS A 22 8.07 12.38 -3.26
C LYS A 22 8.20 12.56 -1.74
N VAL A 23 7.09 12.50 -1.00
CA VAL A 23 7.11 12.59 0.47
C VAL A 23 7.98 11.49 1.08
N LEU A 24 7.86 10.24 0.59
CA LEU A 24 8.68 9.12 1.07
C LEU A 24 10.18 9.33 0.83
N ARG A 25 10.57 9.98 -0.28
CA ARG A 25 11.96 10.38 -0.50
C ARG A 25 12.41 11.44 0.49
N GLU A 26 11.57 12.45 0.75
CA GLU A 26 11.88 13.54 1.68
C GLU A 26 12.09 13.05 3.12
N VAL A 27 11.36 12.01 3.55
CA VAL A 27 11.53 11.41 4.88
C VAL A 27 12.52 10.23 4.91
N GLY A 28 13.21 9.93 3.80
CA GLY A 28 14.17 8.82 3.71
C GLY A 28 13.56 7.41 3.74
N ALA A 29 12.24 7.29 3.58
CA ALA A 29 11.46 6.06 3.67
C ALA A 29 11.23 5.35 2.32
N GLN A 30 11.92 5.77 1.25
CA GLN A 30 11.80 5.19 -0.10
C GLN A 30 12.13 3.68 -0.19
N HIS A 31 12.80 3.12 0.81
CA HIS A 31 13.16 1.70 0.88
C HIS A 31 12.02 0.83 1.44
N ILE A 32 10.97 1.45 1.99
CA ILE A 32 9.84 0.72 2.56
C ILE A 32 9.03 0.09 1.43
N PRO A 33 8.81 -1.24 1.43
CA PRO A 33 7.97 -1.90 0.44
C PRO A 33 6.54 -1.34 0.48
N GLN A 34 5.97 -1.08 -0.70
CA GLN A 34 4.63 -0.54 -0.86
C GLN A 34 3.73 -1.54 -1.59
N ILE A 35 2.45 -1.61 -1.18
CA ILE A 35 1.40 -2.32 -1.91
C ILE A 35 0.31 -1.33 -2.27
N LEU A 36 -0.13 -1.36 -3.52
CA LEU A 36 -1.20 -0.50 -4.00
C LEU A 36 -2.57 -1.15 -3.75
N LEU A 37 -3.43 -0.52 -2.97
CA LEU A 37 -4.78 -0.99 -2.70
C LEU A 37 -5.76 -0.17 -3.54
N LEU A 38 -6.30 -0.81 -4.58
CA LEU A 38 -7.34 -0.27 -5.43
C LEU A 38 -8.70 -0.45 -4.76
N ASN A 39 -9.14 0.60 -4.08
CA ASN A 39 -10.41 0.65 -3.37
C ASN A 39 -11.56 1.05 -4.30
N LYS A 40 -12.80 0.75 -3.90
CA LYS A 40 -14.05 1.11 -4.60
C LYS A 40 -14.30 0.37 -5.92
N ILE A 41 -13.83 -0.88 -6.03
CA ILE A 41 -14.09 -1.73 -7.20
C ILE A 41 -15.59 -1.98 -7.46
N ASP A 42 -16.42 -1.80 -6.43
CA ASP A 42 -17.89 -1.86 -6.53
C ASP A 42 -18.46 -0.82 -7.50
N LEU A 43 -17.77 0.31 -7.69
CA LEU A 43 -18.19 1.35 -8.63
C LEU A 43 -17.90 0.99 -10.10
N GLN A 44 -16.92 0.12 -10.35
CA GLN A 44 -16.56 -0.34 -11.70
C GLN A 44 -17.14 -1.72 -12.05
N GLY A 45 -17.70 -2.44 -11.07
CA GLY A 45 -18.14 -3.82 -11.26
C GLY A 45 -16.98 -4.79 -11.55
N VAL A 46 -15.75 -4.40 -11.20
CA VAL A 46 -14.55 -5.23 -11.39
C VAL A 46 -14.46 -6.22 -10.23
N PRO A 47 -14.15 -7.50 -10.49
CA PRO A 47 -14.01 -8.49 -9.42
C PRO A 47 -12.81 -8.18 -8.51
N PRO A 48 -12.90 -8.53 -7.21
CA PRO A 48 -11.75 -8.47 -6.33
C PRO A 48 -10.63 -9.37 -6.84
N GLY A 49 -9.39 -9.02 -6.52
CA GLY A 49 -8.25 -9.84 -6.92
C GLY A 49 -6.90 -9.21 -6.63
N VAL A 50 -5.87 -10.04 -6.76
CA VAL A 50 -4.48 -9.66 -6.54
C VAL A 50 -3.78 -9.56 -7.88
N GLU A 51 -3.11 -8.44 -8.10
CA GLU A 51 -2.24 -8.20 -9.24
C GLU A 51 -0.79 -8.43 -8.81
N ARG A 52 -0.10 -9.30 -9.54
CA ARG A 52 1.30 -9.62 -9.34
C ARG A 52 2.13 -9.07 -10.50
N ASP A 53 3.33 -8.60 -10.20
CA ASP A 53 4.30 -8.15 -11.19
C ASP A 53 4.96 -9.32 -11.94
N GLU A 54 5.87 -9.02 -12.87
CA GLU A 54 6.60 -10.03 -13.65
C GLU A 54 7.46 -10.99 -12.79
N TYR A 55 7.79 -10.57 -11.57
CA TYR A 55 8.57 -11.35 -10.60
C TYR A 55 7.67 -12.15 -9.65
N GLY A 56 6.34 -12.14 -9.88
CA GLY A 56 5.36 -12.82 -9.04
C GLY A 56 5.12 -12.14 -7.69
N ARG A 57 5.63 -10.92 -7.48
CA ARG A 57 5.40 -10.15 -6.25
C ARG A 57 4.09 -9.41 -6.34
N ILE A 58 3.43 -9.23 -5.21
CA ILE A 58 2.13 -8.58 -5.17
C ILE A 58 2.30 -7.07 -5.34
N ALA A 59 1.85 -6.56 -6.48
CA ALA A 59 1.98 -5.16 -6.87
C ALA A 59 0.73 -4.35 -6.49
N ALA A 60 -0.46 -4.92 -6.70
CA ALA A 60 -1.71 -4.27 -6.34
C ALA A 60 -2.79 -5.25 -5.89
N ILE A 61 -3.76 -4.76 -5.11
CA ILE A 61 -4.92 -5.53 -4.65
C ILE A 61 -6.18 -4.72 -4.92
N ARG A 62 -7.12 -5.32 -5.62
CA ARG A 62 -8.44 -4.78 -5.92
C ARG A 62 -9.41 -5.22 -4.83
N LEU A 63 -9.98 -4.24 -4.12
CA LEU A 63 -10.94 -4.48 -3.05
C LEU A 63 -12.01 -3.40 -2.98
N SER A 64 -13.12 -3.69 -2.31
CA SER A 64 -14.09 -2.69 -1.89
C SER A 64 -14.15 -2.68 -0.38
N ALA A 65 -13.64 -1.62 0.23
CA ALA A 65 -13.75 -1.42 1.67
C ALA A 65 -15.21 -1.25 2.14
N LYS A 66 -16.12 -0.91 1.20
CA LYS A 66 -17.55 -0.75 1.48
C LYS A 66 -18.28 -2.09 1.55
N THR A 67 -18.04 -2.99 0.61
CA THR A 67 -18.73 -4.29 0.55
C THR A 67 -17.95 -5.41 1.28
N GLY A 68 -16.67 -5.20 1.54
CA GLY A 68 -15.77 -6.22 2.10
C GLY A 68 -15.18 -7.17 1.05
N ALA A 69 -15.54 -7.03 -0.23
CA ALA A 69 -14.96 -7.83 -1.31
C ALA A 69 -13.46 -7.54 -1.45
N GLY A 70 -12.62 -8.57 -1.57
CA GLY A 70 -11.16 -8.39 -1.71
C GLY A 70 -10.39 -8.29 -0.39
N VAL A 71 -11.07 -8.28 0.76
CA VAL A 71 -10.43 -8.16 2.08
C VAL A 71 -9.72 -9.45 2.49
N ASP A 72 -10.26 -10.61 2.11
CA ASP A 72 -9.62 -11.90 2.39
C ASP A 72 -8.33 -12.06 1.59
N GLU A 73 -8.31 -11.60 0.35
CA GLU A 73 -7.14 -11.53 -0.52
C GLU A 73 -6.07 -10.57 0.06
N LEU A 74 -6.49 -9.43 0.62
CA LEU A 74 -5.60 -8.54 1.36
C LEU A 74 -5.00 -9.25 2.58
N ARG A 75 -5.79 -9.97 3.37
CA ARG A 75 -5.31 -10.73 4.54
C ARG A 75 -4.31 -11.81 4.13
N ALA A 76 -4.62 -12.59 3.09
CA ALA A 76 -3.74 -13.62 2.57
C ALA A 76 -2.41 -13.02 2.08
N THR A 77 -2.47 -11.90 1.37
CA THR A 77 -1.29 -11.16 0.91
C THR A 77 -0.42 -10.70 2.08
N LEU A 78 -1.03 -10.11 3.12
CA LEU A 78 -0.30 -9.64 4.30
C LEU A 78 0.37 -10.80 5.03
N ALA A 79 -0.28 -11.97 5.10
CA ALA A 79 0.31 -13.17 5.67
C ALA A 79 1.50 -13.69 4.84
N GLU A 80 1.38 -13.72 3.52
CA GLU A 80 2.45 -14.12 2.58
C GLU A 80 3.67 -13.19 2.73
N LEU A 81 3.45 -11.88 2.75
CA LEU A 81 4.52 -10.90 2.91
C LEU A 81 5.22 -10.97 4.25
N ARG A 82 4.46 -11.22 5.34
CA ARG A 82 5.05 -11.42 6.66
C ARG A 82 5.96 -12.65 6.70
N ALA A 83 5.58 -13.72 6.01
CA ALA A 83 6.40 -14.92 5.90
C ALA A 83 7.65 -14.70 5.02
N ALA A 84 7.56 -13.81 4.02
CA ALA A 84 8.65 -13.50 3.10
C ALA A 84 9.67 -12.48 3.65
N GLN A 85 9.37 -11.77 4.74
CA GLN A 85 10.34 -10.87 5.39
C GLN A 85 11.10 -11.59 6.52
N PRO A 86 12.45 -11.59 6.50
CA PRO A 86 13.21 -11.81 7.72
C PRO A 86 12.83 -10.73 8.74
N GLN A 87 12.75 -11.07 10.02
CA GLN A 87 12.32 -10.17 11.12
C GLN A 87 13.25 -8.96 11.38
N ASP A 88 14.15 -8.59 10.47
CA ASP A 88 15.08 -7.48 10.62
C ASP A 88 14.69 -6.30 9.72
N ALA A 89 13.76 -5.52 10.23
CA ALA A 89 13.83 -4.08 10.12
C ALA A 89 13.31 -3.56 11.45
N ALA A 90 14.24 -3.45 12.42
CA ALA A 90 14.04 -2.65 13.61
C ALA A 90 13.29 -1.40 13.18
N ALA A 91 12.12 -1.18 13.79
CA ALA A 91 11.33 0.02 13.63
C ALA A 91 12.30 1.20 13.80
N ALA A 92 12.74 1.78 12.68
CA ALA A 92 13.44 3.03 12.69
C ALA A 92 12.44 3.99 13.33
N GLU A 93 12.75 4.31 14.57
CA GLU A 93 11.94 5.04 15.53
C GLU A 93 11.33 6.26 14.84
N TRP A 94 10.05 6.15 14.48
CA TRP A 94 9.34 7.24 13.83
C TRP A 94 8.90 8.21 14.94
N HIS A 95 9.65 9.29 15.10
CA HIS A 95 9.32 10.42 15.99
C HIS A 95 8.46 11.42 15.20
N PRO A 96 7.14 11.49 15.42
CA PRO A 96 6.34 12.56 14.85
C PRO A 96 6.60 13.85 15.63
N LEU A 97 7.18 14.83 14.93
CA LEU A 97 7.26 16.24 15.29
C LEU A 97 8.14 16.54 16.50
N GLY A 98 9.22 17.27 16.22
CA GLY A 98 10.16 17.77 17.22
C GLY A 98 9.45 18.57 18.30
N ASP A 99 9.83 18.25 19.53
CA ASP A 99 9.58 19.02 20.73
C ASP A 99 9.83 20.51 20.46
N GLU A 100 8.84 21.31 20.86
CA GLU A 100 8.86 22.75 20.82
C GLU A 100 10.05 23.34 21.61
N ALA A 101 10.37 24.59 21.27
CA ALA A 101 11.17 25.55 22.04
C ALA A 101 12.70 25.54 21.87
N ASN A 102 13.16 26.40 20.95
CA ASN A 102 14.06 27.49 21.32
C ASN A 102 13.85 28.71 20.41
#